data_AF-A0A1F1SSG4-F1
#
_entry.id   AF-A0A1F1SSG4-F1
#
_cell.length_a   1.000
_cell.length_b   1.000
_cell.length_c   1.000
_cell.angle_alpha   90.00
_cell.angle_beta   90.00
_cell.angle_gamma   90.00
#
_symmetry.space_group_name_H-M   'P 1'
#
loop_
_entity.id
_entity.type
_entity.pdbx_description
1 polymer ?
#
loop_
_entity_poly.entity_id
_entity_poly.type
_entity_poly.pdbx_seq_one_letter_code
_entity_poly.pdbx_strand_id
1 'polypeptide(L)'
;MKINKNMGIGFQQQGFALIEVLISVVVLALGILALLATQLRSVGSVREAETQTIAAQAAQNLIEGMTANPKLELTDDKWTIKKYDHYIKPTRVTDNTGSYNAYNLALKQLEEFNKELNETKLGDMNVRTKICKTKDLKTAITIDPDTGDVSDWGCDDTEGKVAIKIAWLVQPLSDKNTDKAQTVSYQTYIRDGE
;
A
#
# COMPACT_ATOMS: atom_id res chain seq x y z
N MET A 1 -64.40 -71.67 8.81
CA MET A 1 -62.94 -71.65 9.06
C MET A 1 -62.22 -71.03 7.87
N LYS A 2 -61.75 -69.78 8.00
CA LYS A 2 -60.42 -69.26 7.61
C LYS A 2 -60.50 -67.74 7.44
N ILE A 3 -59.64 -67.09 8.20
CA ILE A 3 -59.54 -65.64 8.41
C ILE A 3 -58.65 -65.09 7.31
N ASN A 4 -59.15 -64.13 6.54
CA ASN A 4 -58.35 -63.42 5.54
C ASN A 4 -57.59 -62.30 6.25
N LYS A 5 -56.26 -62.44 6.36
CA LYS A 5 -55.40 -61.53 7.11
C LYS A 5 -54.83 -60.50 6.14
N ASN A 6 -55.48 -59.34 6.02
CA ASN A 6 -54.93 -58.19 5.31
C ASN A 6 -53.69 -57.68 6.07
N MET A 7 -52.52 -57.92 5.50
CA MET A 7 -51.24 -57.50 6.03
C MET A 7 -51.03 -56.01 5.70
N GLY A 8 -51.46 -55.13 6.62
CA GLY A 8 -51.13 -53.72 6.56
C GLY A 8 -49.64 -53.55 6.82
N ILE A 9 -48.88 -53.17 5.79
CA ILE A 9 -47.48 -52.77 5.91
C ILE A 9 -47.49 -51.36 6.52
N GLY A 10 -47.54 -51.29 7.84
CA GLY A 10 -47.34 -50.04 8.57
C GLY A 10 -45.86 -49.71 8.60
N PHE A 11 -45.38 -48.87 7.68
CA PHE A 11 -44.12 -48.17 7.90
C PHE A 11 -44.32 -47.23 9.09
N GLN A 12 -43.72 -47.57 10.24
CA GLN A 12 -43.56 -46.61 11.33
C GLN A 12 -42.60 -45.54 10.83
N GLN A 13 -43.15 -44.43 10.36
CA GLN A 13 -42.40 -43.21 10.07
C GLN A 13 -41.93 -42.64 11.41
N GLN A 14 -40.78 -43.11 11.90
CA GLN A 14 -40.12 -42.53 13.06
C GLN A 14 -39.83 -41.06 12.72
N GLY A 15 -40.33 -40.14 13.56
CA GLY A 15 -40.16 -38.69 13.43
C GLY A 15 -38.71 -38.24 13.66
N PHE A 16 -37.79 -38.74 12.84
CA PHE A 16 -36.35 -38.46 12.88
C PHE A 16 -35.93 -37.43 11.82
N ALA A 17 -36.76 -37.17 10.81
CA ALA A 17 -36.44 -36.25 9.72
C ALA A 17 -36.33 -34.78 10.14
N LEU A 18 -37.14 -34.33 11.11
CA LEU A 18 -37.16 -32.90 11.49
C LEU A 18 -35.92 -32.51 12.30
N ILE A 19 -35.47 -33.38 13.21
CA ILE A 19 -34.25 -33.11 14.01
C ILE A 19 -32.99 -33.23 13.16
N GLU A 20 -32.96 -34.14 12.18
CA GLU A 20 -31.85 -34.29 11.23
C GLU A 20 -31.70 -33.05 10.33
N VAL A 21 -32.81 -32.51 9.83
CA VAL A 21 -32.80 -31.25 9.06
C VAL A 21 -32.39 -30.09 9.97
N LEU A 22 -32.85 -30.04 11.21
CA LEU A 22 -32.49 -28.99 12.16
C LEU A 22 -30.98 -29.01 12.48
N ILE A 23 -30.42 -30.19 12.74
CA ILE A 23 -28.97 -30.37 12.95
C ILE A 23 -28.21 -29.99 11.68
N SER A 24 -28.69 -30.39 10.50
CA SER A 24 -28.07 -30.05 9.21
C SER A 24 -28.03 -28.53 8.97
N VAL A 25 -29.11 -27.82 9.28
CA VAL A 25 -29.16 -26.35 9.19
C VAL A 25 -28.22 -25.70 10.19
N VAL A 26 -28.11 -26.21 11.42
CA VAL A 26 -27.17 -25.70 12.42
C VAL A 26 -25.73 -25.90 11.97
N VAL A 27 -25.36 -27.09 11.49
CA VAL A 27 -24.01 -27.38 10.99
C VAL A 27 -23.69 -26.52 9.77
N LEU A 28 -24.64 -26.35 8.84
CA LEU A 28 -24.48 -25.48 7.68
C LEU A 28 -24.29 -24.01 8.09
N ALA A 29 -25.07 -23.51 9.05
CA ALA A 29 -24.93 -22.16 9.57
C ALA A 29 -23.55 -21.94 10.21
N LEU A 30 -23.06 -22.88 11.02
CA LEU A 30 -21.71 -22.83 11.59
C LEU A 30 -20.62 -22.85 10.50
N GLY A 31 -20.81 -23.65 9.44
CA GLY A 31 -19.92 -23.68 8.29
C GLY A 31 -19.83 -22.34 7.56
N ILE A 32 -20.96 -21.68 7.32
CA ILE A 32 -21.01 -20.36 6.67
C ILE A 32 -20.36 -19.29 7.56
N LEU A 33 -20.60 -19.33 8.88
CA LEU A 33 -19.97 -18.39 9.81
C LEU A 33 -18.44 -18.52 9.81
N ALA A 34 -17.93 -19.76 9.79
CA ALA A 34 -16.49 -20.00 9.68
C ALA A 34 -15.91 -19.47 8.36
N LEU A 35 -16.60 -19.69 7.24
CA LEU A 35 -16.18 -19.17 5.93
C LEU A 35 -16.16 -17.64 5.90
N LEU A 36 -17.21 -16.97 6.41
CA LEU A 36 -17.26 -15.51 6.48
C LEU A 36 -16.11 -14.93 7.33
N ALA A 37 -15.79 -15.56 8.46
CA ALA A 37 -14.67 -15.15 9.30
C ALA A 37 -13.32 -15.22 8.54
N THR A 38 -13.13 -16.21 7.68
CA THR A 38 -11.92 -16.30 6.83
C THR A 38 -11.90 -15.25 5.72
N GLN A 39 -13.05 -15.00 5.08
CA GLN A 39 -13.18 -13.99 4.03
C GLN A 39 -12.87 -12.59 4.56
N LEU A 40 -13.37 -12.23 5.74
CA LEU A 40 -13.10 -10.93 6.37
C LEU A 40 -11.60 -10.67 6.60
N ARG A 41 -10.84 -11.69 7.02
CA ARG A 41 -9.38 -11.55 7.18
C ARG A 41 -8.67 -11.39 5.83
N SER A 42 -9.12 -12.10 4.81
CA SER A 42 -8.53 -12.03 3.46
C SER A 42 -8.74 -10.67 2.81
N VAL A 43 -9.88 -10.00 3.04
CA VAL A 43 -10.17 -8.68 2.45
C VAL A 43 -9.15 -7.63 2.90
N GLY A 44 -8.78 -7.64 4.19
CA GLY A 44 -7.76 -6.71 4.73
C GLY A 44 -6.39 -6.92 4.09
N SER A 45 -5.93 -8.16 4.00
CA SER A 45 -4.62 -8.48 3.40
C SER A 45 -4.56 -8.19 1.91
N VAL A 46 -5.65 -8.41 1.17
CA VAL A 46 -5.71 -8.12 -0.27
C VAL A 46 -5.61 -6.62 -0.51
N ARG A 47 -6.39 -5.82 0.24
CA ARG A 47 -6.35 -4.36 0.13
C ARG A 47 -4.97 -3.80 0.45
N GLU A 48 -4.33 -4.30 1.51
CA GLU A 48 -2.98 -3.86 1.86
C GLU A 48 -1.97 -4.21 0.76
N ALA A 49 -2.02 -5.44 0.22
CA ALA A 49 -1.16 -5.85 -0.89
C ALA A 49 -1.40 -5.02 -2.17
N GLU A 50 -2.65 -4.65 -2.47
CA GLU A 50 -2.98 -3.74 -3.56
C GLU A 50 -2.32 -2.38 -3.35
N THR A 51 -2.43 -1.81 -2.15
CA THR A 51 -1.82 -0.50 -1.85
C THR A 51 -0.30 -0.52 -1.95
N GLN A 52 0.33 -1.60 -1.50
CA GLN A 52 1.76 -1.80 -1.64
C GLN A 52 2.18 -1.89 -3.11
N THR A 53 1.39 -2.60 -3.92
CA THR A 53 1.62 -2.76 -5.36
C THR A 53 1.51 -1.42 -6.09
N ILE A 54 0.51 -0.61 -5.77
CA ILE A 54 0.35 0.72 -6.37
C ILE A 54 1.52 1.63 -5.98
N ALA A 55 1.90 1.68 -4.70
CA ALA A 55 3.05 2.46 -4.26
C ALA A 55 4.35 2.01 -4.96
N ALA A 56 4.52 0.71 -5.19
CA ALA A 56 5.65 0.16 -5.92
C ALA A 56 5.66 0.60 -7.38
N GLN A 57 4.52 0.52 -8.08
CA GLN A 57 4.43 0.94 -9.47
C GLN A 57 4.75 2.42 -9.63
N ALA A 58 4.18 3.28 -8.78
CA ALA A 58 4.45 4.71 -8.81
C ALA A 58 5.93 5.02 -8.52
N ALA A 59 6.54 4.33 -7.55
CA ALA A 59 7.95 4.49 -7.25
C ALA A 59 8.84 4.06 -8.43
N GLN A 60 8.54 2.95 -9.11
CA GLN A 60 9.29 2.50 -10.27
C GLN A 60 9.20 3.49 -11.43
N ASN A 61 8.00 4.01 -11.72
CA ASN A 61 7.82 5.06 -12.74
C ASN A 61 8.69 6.29 -12.43
N LEU A 62 8.75 6.71 -11.15
CA LEU A 62 9.62 7.80 -10.72
C LEU A 62 11.10 7.45 -10.87
N ILE A 63 11.52 6.24 -10.51
CA ILE A 63 12.90 5.76 -10.65
C ILE A 63 13.36 5.77 -12.11
N GLU A 64 12.49 5.37 -13.04
CA GLU A 64 12.75 5.44 -14.48
C GLU A 64 12.90 6.89 -14.93
N GLY A 65 12.00 7.77 -14.47
CA GLY A 65 12.09 9.22 -14.71
C GLY A 65 13.37 9.85 -14.17
N MET A 66 13.80 9.48 -12.97
CA MET A 66 15.07 9.88 -12.38
C MET A 66 16.24 9.36 -13.22
N THR A 67 16.19 8.11 -13.67
CA THR A 67 17.24 7.49 -14.49
C THR A 67 17.47 8.24 -15.81
N ALA A 68 16.43 8.81 -16.39
CA ALA A 68 16.50 9.61 -17.61
C ALA A 68 17.08 11.01 -17.39
N ASN A 69 17.06 11.52 -16.16
CA ASN A 69 17.53 12.87 -15.81
C ASN A 69 18.55 12.83 -14.64
N PRO A 70 19.73 12.21 -14.82
CA PRO A 70 20.80 12.28 -13.83
C PRO A 70 21.57 13.60 -13.97
N LYS A 71 22.03 14.16 -12.85
CA LYS A 71 23.09 15.17 -12.87
C LYS A 71 24.43 14.44 -12.96
N LEU A 72 25.15 14.68 -14.04
CA LEU A 72 26.45 14.05 -14.28
C LEU A 72 27.56 14.89 -13.65
N GLU A 73 28.39 14.26 -12.82
CA GLU A 73 29.60 14.88 -12.27
C GLU A 73 30.83 14.09 -12.71
N LEU A 74 31.84 14.80 -13.20
CA LEU A 74 33.12 14.20 -13.58
C LEU A 74 33.97 14.05 -12.32
N THR A 75 34.50 12.85 -12.11
CA THR A 75 35.53 12.61 -11.10
C THR A 75 36.89 12.50 -11.80
N ASP A 76 37.96 12.89 -11.10
CA ASP A 76 39.34 12.86 -11.63
C ASP A 76 39.72 11.46 -12.19
N ASP A 77 39.08 10.40 -11.69
CA ASP A 77 39.20 9.03 -12.16
C ASP A 77 38.17 8.64 -13.24
N LYS A 78 38.12 9.35 -14.38
CA LYS A 78 37.47 8.98 -15.69
C LYS A 78 36.01 8.48 -15.72
N TRP A 79 35.35 8.23 -14.60
CA TRP A 79 33.97 7.76 -14.51
C TRP A 79 33.03 8.93 -14.20
N THR A 80 31.94 8.99 -14.95
CA THR A 80 30.87 9.96 -14.73
C THR A 80 29.92 9.43 -13.66
N ILE A 81 29.86 10.13 -12.54
CA ILE A 81 28.98 9.82 -11.41
C ILE A 81 27.59 10.37 -11.69
N LYS A 82 26.55 9.56 -11.42
CA LYS A 82 25.15 9.97 -11.54
C LYS A 82 24.64 10.46 -10.18
N LYS A 83 24.40 11.76 -10.06
CA LYS A 83 23.76 12.36 -8.88
C LYS A 83 22.30 12.71 -9.13
N TYR A 84 21.49 12.57 -8.08
CA TYR A 84 20.06 12.86 -8.11
C TYR A 84 19.66 13.95 -7.09
N ASP A 85 20.61 14.81 -6.70
CA ASP A 85 20.39 15.85 -5.66
C ASP A 85 19.23 16.80 -5.98
N HIS A 86 18.96 17.02 -7.28
CA HIS A 86 17.88 17.88 -7.76
C HIS A 86 16.46 17.28 -7.55
N TYR A 87 16.34 16.01 -7.13
CA TYR A 87 15.10 15.40 -6.66
C TYR A 87 14.89 15.51 -5.13
N ILE A 88 15.95 15.81 -4.36
CA ILE A 88 15.87 15.90 -2.89
C ILE A 88 15.34 17.26 -2.46
N LYS A 89 15.83 18.32 -3.11
CA LYS A 89 15.37 19.71 -2.89
C LYS A 89 15.08 20.34 -4.25
N PRO A 90 13.98 19.97 -4.91
CA PRO A 90 13.63 20.54 -6.20
C PRO A 90 13.30 22.03 -5.99
N THR A 91 14.14 22.90 -6.52
CA THR A 91 13.85 24.34 -6.56
C THR A 91 13.19 24.67 -7.89
N ARG A 92 12.10 25.45 -7.84
CA ARG A 92 11.58 26.11 -9.06
C ARG A 92 12.64 27.09 -9.53
N VAL A 93 13.29 26.76 -10.62
CA VAL A 93 14.18 27.69 -11.29
C VAL A 93 13.36 28.32 -12.39
N THR A 94 12.80 29.50 -12.13
CA THR A 94 12.25 30.33 -13.19
C THR A 94 13.42 30.79 -14.04
N ASP A 95 13.65 30.11 -15.16
CA ASP A 95 14.57 30.62 -16.14
C ASP A 95 13.86 31.74 -16.91
N ASN A 96 14.57 32.83 -17.21
CA ASN A 96 13.99 33.92 -17.99
C ASN A 96 13.88 33.57 -19.49
N THR A 97 14.12 32.30 -19.86
CA THR A 97 14.29 31.80 -21.22
C THR A 97 13.33 30.67 -21.62
N GLY A 98 12.49 30.15 -20.72
CA GLY A 98 11.54 29.06 -21.01
C GLY A 98 12.19 27.69 -21.26
N SER A 99 13.44 27.51 -20.83
CA SER A 99 14.27 26.31 -20.98
C SER A 99 14.01 25.30 -19.86
N TYR A 100 13.75 24.06 -20.26
CA TYR A 100 13.63 22.93 -19.34
C TYR A 100 15.00 22.55 -18.79
N ASN A 101 15.32 22.98 -17.56
CA ASN A 101 16.49 22.49 -16.84
C ASN A 101 16.15 21.21 -16.03
N ALA A 102 17.19 20.47 -15.61
CA ALA A 102 17.03 19.22 -14.86
C ALA A 102 16.19 19.40 -13.57
N TYR A 103 16.23 20.58 -12.93
CA TYR A 103 15.47 20.89 -11.71
C TYR A 103 13.97 21.04 -11.98
N ASN A 104 13.59 21.75 -13.04
CA ASN A 104 12.19 21.92 -13.43
C ASN A 104 11.58 20.59 -13.92
N LEU A 105 12.36 19.76 -14.61
CA LEU A 105 11.95 18.42 -14.99
C LEU A 105 11.72 17.53 -13.76
N ALA A 106 12.67 17.50 -12.82
CA ALA A 106 12.52 16.73 -11.59
C ALA A 106 11.33 17.21 -10.75
N LEU A 107 11.14 18.53 -10.64
CA LEU A 107 9.98 19.08 -9.95
C LEU A 107 8.67 18.60 -10.59
N LYS A 108 8.57 18.68 -11.92
CA LYS A 108 7.38 18.21 -12.65
C LYS A 108 7.14 16.71 -12.43
N GLN A 109 8.18 15.88 -12.49
CA GLN A 109 8.07 14.44 -12.24
C GLN A 109 7.62 14.14 -10.80
N LEU A 110 8.10 14.91 -9.81
CA LEU A 110 7.68 14.79 -8.42
C LEU A 110 6.24 15.27 -8.20
N GLU A 111 5.81 16.32 -8.89
CA GLU A 111 4.42 16.78 -8.87
C GLU A 111 3.50 15.71 -9.48
N GLU A 112 3.86 15.13 -10.62
CA GLU A 112 3.12 14.05 -11.27
C GLU A 112 3.05 12.79 -10.41
N PHE A 113 4.18 12.38 -9.81
CA PHE A 113 4.24 11.26 -8.88
C PHE A 113 3.34 11.46 -7.65
N ASN A 114 3.41 12.63 -7.01
CA ASN A 114 2.57 12.95 -5.87
C ASN A 114 1.09 13.04 -6.24
N LYS A 115 0.78 13.57 -7.43
CA LYS A 115 -0.57 13.65 -7.95
C LYS A 115 -1.15 12.27 -8.24
N GLU A 116 -0.39 11.38 -8.88
CA GLU A 116 -0.82 10.00 -9.15
C GLU A 116 -1.16 9.28 -7.84
N LEU A 117 -0.29 9.40 -6.84
CA LEU A 117 -0.51 8.78 -5.53
C LEU A 117 -1.72 9.39 -4.79
N ASN A 118 -1.81 10.72 -4.69
CA ASN A 118 -2.84 11.38 -3.88
C ASN A 118 -4.20 11.53 -4.56
N GLU A 119 -4.27 11.75 -5.87
CA GLU A 119 -5.57 12.00 -6.53
C GLU A 119 -6.13 10.75 -7.18
N THR A 120 -5.27 9.86 -7.67
CA THR A 120 -5.69 8.82 -8.63
C THR A 120 -5.71 7.42 -8.01
N LYS A 121 -4.89 7.17 -6.99
CA LYS A 121 -4.66 5.81 -6.50
C LYS A 121 -4.96 5.61 -5.02
N LEU A 122 -4.40 6.45 -4.16
CA LEU A 122 -4.34 6.24 -2.72
C LEU A 122 -4.88 7.44 -1.91
N GLY A 123 -5.65 8.34 -2.53
CA GLY A 123 -6.04 9.62 -1.93
C GLY A 123 -6.72 9.57 -0.58
N ASP A 124 -7.54 8.56 -0.35
CA ASP A 124 -8.24 8.38 0.93
C ASP A 124 -7.30 7.91 2.05
N MET A 125 -6.08 7.46 1.73
CA MET A 125 -5.13 6.87 2.67
C MET A 125 -4.09 7.85 3.21
N ASN A 126 -4.27 9.16 2.97
CA ASN A 126 -3.39 10.21 3.45
C ASN A 126 -1.90 9.96 3.10
N VAL A 127 -1.62 9.65 1.85
CA VAL A 127 -0.26 9.30 1.42
C VAL A 127 0.68 10.49 1.58
N ARG A 128 1.91 10.17 1.99
CA ARG A 128 3.02 11.09 2.13
C ARG A 128 4.23 10.49 1.45
N THR A 129 5.03 11.34 0.82
CA THR A 129 6.26 10.91 0.16
C THR A 129 7.40 11.84 0.53
N LYS A 130 8.62 11.30 0.57
CA LYS A 130 9.84 12.09 0.67
C LYS A 130 10.97 11.38 -0.07
N ILE A 131 11.74 12.16 -0.82
CA ILE A 131 12.98 11.70 -1.44
C ILE A 131 14.13 12.27 -0.62
N CYS A 132 15.03 11.40 -0.16
CA CYS A 132 16.13 11.82 0.71
C CYS A 132 17.34 10.89 0.59
N LYS A 133 18.47 11.30 1.17
CA LYS A 133 19.64 10.43 1.31
C LYS A 133 19.55 9.66 2.63
N THR A 134 19.92 8.38 2.57
CA THR A 134 19.95 7.52 3.75
C THR A 134 21.14 6.54 3.67
N LYS A 135 21.83 6.36 4.79
CA LYS A 135 22.86 5.34 4.98
C LYS A 135 22.21 4.01 5.35
N ASP A 136 21.19 4.08 6.21
CA ASP A 136 20.47 2.93 6.75
C ASP A 136 19.02 2.87 6.27
N LEU A 137 18.79 1.95 5.33
CA LEU A 137 17.47 1.67 4.75
C LEU A 137 16.49 1.03 5.73
N LYS A 138 16.99 0.56 6.87
CA LYS A 138 16.20 -0.07 7.93
C LYS A 138 15.64 0.92 8.94
N THR A 139 16.05 2.19 8.86
CA THR A 139 15.53 3.22 9.76
C THR A 139 14.05 3.40 9.50
N ALA A 140 13.25 3.04 10.50
CA ALA A 140 11.80 3.10 10.43
C ALA A 140 11.32 4.54 10.27
N ILE A 141 10.27 4.71 9.46
CA ILE A 141 9.58 6.00 9.32
C ILE A 141 8.63 6.15 10.49
N THR A 142 8.69 7.28 11.19
CA THR A 142 7.80 7.59 12.31
C THR A 142 6.60 8.38 11.80
N ILE A 143 5.44 7.74 11.84
CA ILE A 143 4.17 8.30 11.38
C ILE A 143 3.26 8.44 12.59
N ASP A 144 2.70 9.63 12.78
CA ASP A 144 1.63 9.85 13.75
C ASP A 144 0.36 9.14 13.25
N PRO A 145 -0.16 8.14 13.97
CA PRO A 145 -1.37 7.42 13.54
C PRO A 145 -2.64 8.29 13.61
N ASP A 146 -2.64 9.35 14.40
CA ASP A 146 -3.81 10.20 14.60
C ASP A 146 -3.92 11.25 13.48
N THR A 147 -2.81 11.86 13.07
CA THR A 147 -2.81 12.89 12.02
C THR A 147 -2.33 12.39 10.65
N GLY A 148 -1.62 11.25 10.63
CA GLY A 148 -0.86 10.76 9.48
C GLY A 148 0.33 11.63 9.12
N ASP A 149 0.76 12.52 10.01
CA ASP A 149 1.96 13.32 9.79
C ASP A 149 3.21 12.49 10.04
N VAL A 150 4.23 12.73 9.22
CA VAL A 150 5.50 12.03 9.33
C VAL A 150 6.49 12.93 10.06
N SER A 151 6.80 12.59 11.31
CA SER A 151 7.71 13.36 12.16
C SER A 151 9.18 13.06 11.87
N ASP A 152 9.48 11.82 11.49
CA ASP A 152 10.81 11.40 11.08
C ASP A 152 10.74 10.46 9.89
N TRP A 153 11.46 10.82 8.83
CA TRP A 153 11.58 10.03 7.62
C TRP A 153 12.75 9.04 7.68
N GLY A 154 13.57 9.03 8.73
CA GLY A 154 14.76 8.20 8.82
C GLY A 154 15.77 8.52 7.71
N CYS A 155 15.96 9.82 7.45
CA CYS A 155 16.88 10.33 6.43
C CYS A 155 18.10 10.94 7.12
N ASP A 156 19.29 10.63 6.63
CA ASP A 156 20.54 11.20 7.15
C ASP A 156 20.90 12.53 6.45
N ASP A 157 20.31 12.77 5.26
CA ASP A 157 20.38 13.97 4.41
C ASP A 157 21.80 14.49 4.06
N THR A 158 22.85 13.84 4.55
CA THR A 158 24.24 14.30 4.47
C THR A 158 25.06 13.43 3.53
N GLU A 159 24.90 12.11 3.60
CA GLU A 159 25.60 11.11 2.80
C GLU A 159 24.74 9.85 2.67
N GLY A 160 24.92 9.05 1.61
CA GLY A 160 24.21 7.80 1.40
C GLY A 160 23.45 7.73 0.07
N LYS A 161 22.71 6.63 -0.11
CA LYS A 161 21.95 6.34 -1.33
C LYS A 161 20.68 7.19 -1.37
N VAL A 162 20.24 7.56 -2.57
CA VAL A 162 18.98 8.28 -2.73
C VAL A 162 17.84 7.28 -2.59
N ALA A 163 16.92 7.56 -1.67
CA ALA A 163 15.78 6.73 -1.37
C ALA A 163 14.47 7.48 -1.58
N ILE A 164 13.49 6.79 -2.15
CA ILE A 164 12.10 7.24 -2.26
C ILE A 164 11.34 6.56 -1.12
N LYS A 165 10.85 7.35 -0.19
CA LYS A 165 10.07 6.88 0.96
C LYS A 165 8.60 7.25 0.74
N ILE A 166 7.73 6.25 0.87
CA ILE A 166 6.28 6.40 0.72
C ILE A 166 5.64 5.87 2.01
N ALA A 167 4.80 6.69 2.64
CA ALA A 167 4.09 6.38 3.86
C ALA A 167 2.59 6.59 3.66
N TRP A 168 1.76 5.72 4.24
CA TRP A 168 0.30 5.83 4.14
C TRP A 168 -0.40 5.19 5.34
N LEU A 169 -1.67 5.55 5.51
CA LEU A 169 -2.55 4.95 6.50
C LEU A 169 -3.26 3.74 5.87
N VAL A 170 -3.22 2.58 6.53
CA VAL A 170 -3.88 1.36 6.00
C VAL A 170 -5.41 1.51 5.99
N GLN A 171 -5.93 2.41 6.83
CA GLN A 171 -7.33 2.79 6.86
C GLN A 171 -7.44 4.32 6.73
N PRO A 172 -8.34 4.82 5.86
CA PRO A 172 -8.65 6.25 5.79
C PRO A 172 -9.10 6.78 7.16
N LEU A 173 -8.69 8.00 7.49
CA LEU A 173 -9.33 8.75 8.57
C LEU A 173 -10.68 9.25 8.04
N SER A 174 -11.80 8.73 8.57
CA SER A 174 -13.13 9.21 8.17
C SER A 174 -13.40 10.61 8.74
N ASP A 175 -12.84 10.93 9.90
CA ASP A 175 -12.74 12.28 10.46
C ASP A 175 -11.33 12.51 11.04
N LYS A 176 -10.65 13.55 10.55
CA LYS A 176 -9.26 13.91 10.91
C LYS A 176 -9.07 14.32 12.38
N ASN A 177 -10.16 14.56 13.12
CA ASN A 177 -10.11 14.96 14.53
C ASN A 177 -10.62 13.89 15.52
N THR A 178 -11.34 12.88 15.05
CA THR A 178 -12.03 11.91 15.93
C THR A 178 -11.65 10.46 15.67
N ASP A 179 -11.16 10.14 14.48
CA ASP A 179 -10.68 8.80 14.14
C ASP A 179 -9.15 8.74 14.17
N LYS A 180 -8.62 7.63 14.67
CA LYS A 180 -7.19 7.33 14.70
C LYS A 180 -6.91 6.20 13.73
N ALA A 181 -5.93 6.34 12.84
CA ALA A 181 -5.52 5.24 12.00
C ALA A 181 -4.72 4.25 12.86
N GLN A 182 -5.33 3.14 13.23
CA GLN A 182 -4.67 2.14 14.07
C GLN A 182 -3.51 1.42 13.38
N THR A 183 -3.32 1.62 12.08
CA THR A 183 -2.28 0.95 11.30
C THR A 183 -1.73 1.87 10.22
N VAL A 184 -0.41 2.02 10.23
CA VAL A 184 0.38 2.77 9.25
C VAL A 184 1.29 1.81 8.50
N SER A 185 1.55 2.09 7.23
CA SER A 185 2.45 1.30 6.40
C SER A 185 3.39 2.21 5.63
N TYR A 186 4.59 1.71 5.33
CA TYR A 186 5.57 2.44 4.56
C TYR A 186 6.43 1.52 3.69
N GLN A 187 6.96 2.08 2.61
CA GLN A 187 7.93 1.42 1.75
C GLN A 187 9.07 2.38 1.39
N THR A 188 10.27 1.82 1.26
CA THR A 188 11.48 2.54 0.86
C THR A 188 12.05 1.90 -0.39
N TYR A 189 12.22 2.70 -1.44
CA TYR A 189 12.84 2.28 -2.71
C TYR A 189 14.18 2.96 -2.89
N ILE A 190 15.14 2.25 -3.47
CA ILE A 190 16.51 2.72 -3.59
C ILE A 190 16.81 3.10 -5.03
N ARG A 191 17.48 4.23 -5.20
CA ARG A 191 18.23 4.53 -6.41
C ARG A 191 19.71 4.59 -6.08
N ASP A 192 20.45 3.63 -6.60
CA ASP A 192 21.92 3.69 -6.61
C ASP A 192 22.35 4.77 -7.61
N GLY A 193 22.98 5.81 -7.07
CA GLY A 193 23.67 6.85 -7.80
C GLY A 193 24.98 7.09 -7.08
N GLU A 194 25.99 6.32 -7.46
CA GLU A 194 27.40 6.58 -7.14
C GLU A 194 28.16 6.93 -8.41
#